data_AF-A0A117PPD9-F1
#
_entry.id   AF-A0A117PPD9-F1
#
_cell.length_a   1.000
_cell.length_b   1.000
_cell.length_c   1.000
_cell.angle_alpha   90.00
_cell.angle_beta   90.00
_cell.angle_gamma   90.00
#
_symmetry.space_group_name_H-M   'P 1'
#
loop_
_entity.id
_entity.type
_entity.pdbx_description
1 polymer ?
#
loop_
_entity_poly.entity_id
_entity_poly.type
_entity_poly.pdbx_seq_one_letter_code
_entity_poly.pdbx_strand_id
1 'polypeptide(L)' 'MEDFMPEDFEDVPEPEDDTIEATVDETGVDPKDIEVVMNETGASRAKAVRALKENDGDLINAIMAVSG' A
#
# COMPACT_ATOMS: atom_id res chain seq x y z
N MET A 1 25.36 -41.03 16.60
CA MET A 1 24.13 -40.63 17.30
C MET A 1 24.24 -39.13 17.45
N GLU A 2 24.15 -38.46 16.30
CA GLU A 2 23.60 -37.11 16.25
C GLU A 2 22.28 -37.13 17.00
N ASP A 3 22.11 -36.22 17.95
CA ASP A 3 20.84 -35.54 18.18
C ASP A 3 21.02 -34.51 19.28
N PHE A 4 20.45 -33.34 19.03
CA PHE A 4 20.34 -32.19 19.92
C PHE A 4 21.46 -31.14 19.89
N MET A 5 21.85 -30.72 18.68
CA MET A 5 21.93 -29.28 18.46
C MET A 5 20.52 -28.81 18.11
N PRO A 6 19.85 -27.96 18.92
CA PRO A 6 18.62 -27.33 18.49
C PRO A 6 18.98 -26.17 17.56
N GLU A 7 19.41 -26.49 16.33
CA GLU A 7 19.59 -25.51 15.24
C GLU A 7 18.29 -25.32 14.44
N ASP A 8 17.13 -25.71 14.99
CA ASP A 8 15.80 -25.46 14.40
C ASP A 8 15.09 -24.26 15.07
N PHE A 9 15.86 -23.30 15.61
CA PHE A 9 15.29 -22.15 16.30
C PHE A 9 15.81 -20.82 15.77
N GLU A 10 15.97 -20.66 14.46
CA GLU A 10 16.27 -19.35 13.88
C GLU A 10 15.89 -19.26 12.40
N ASP A 11 14.63 -19.57 12.09
CA ASP A 11 13.98 -19.05 10.89
C ASP A 11 12.60 -18.52 11.29
N VAL A 12 12.63 -17.48 12.13
CA VAL A 12 11.47 -16.60 12.26
C VAL A 12 11.51 -15.71 11.03
N PRO A 13 10.60 -15.85 10.05
CA PRO A 13 10.54 -14.92 8.94
C PRO A 13 10.41 -13.51 9.54
N GLU A 14 11.43 -12.68 9.31
CA GLU A 14 11.36 -11.27 9.64
C GLU A 14 10.08 -10.73 8.99
N PRO A 15 9.21 -10.03 9.74
CA PRO A 15 8.08 -9.37 9.11
C PRO A 15 8.66 -8.37 8.11
N GLU A 16 8.44 -8.63 6.83
CA GLU A 16 8.73 -7.69 5.74
C GLU A 16 8.04 -6.38 6.10
N ASP A 17 8.84 -5.41 6.52
CA ASP A 17 8.40 -4.06 6.88
C ASP A 17 8.10 -3.26 5.61
N ASP A 18 7.12 -3.74 4.84
CA ASP A 18 6.51 -3.02 3.71
C ASP A 18 5.57 -1.89 4.20
N THR A 19 5.63 -1.54 5.49
CA THR A 19 4.68 -0.64 6.15
C THR A 19 5.22 0.74 6.44
N ILE A 20 6.27 1.20 5.73
CA ILE A 20 6.48 2.65 5.57
C ILE A 20 5.40 3.19 4.63
N GLU A 21 4.13 3.05 5.04
CA GLU A 21 3.04 3.90 4.64
C GLU A 21 3.48 5.32 5.01
N ALA A 22 4.13 5.98 4.06
CA ALA A 22 4.38 7.40 4.14
C ALA A 22 3.09 8.04 4.63
N THR A 23 3.16 8.77 5.73
CA THR A 23 2.01 9.41 6.37
C THR A 23 1.41 10.41 5.37
N VAL A 24 0.53 9.92 4.53
CA VAL A 24 -0.14 10.71 3.50
C VAL A 24 -1.37 11.28 4.17
N ASP A 25 -1.52 12.60 4.07
CA ASP A 25 -2.74 13.24 4.54
C ASP A 25 -3.90 12.81 3.64
N GLU A 26 -4.75 11.94 4.19
CA GLU A 26 -5.96 11.39 3.55
C GLU A 26 -7.21 12.17 3.93
N THR A 27 -7.07 13.29 4.65
CA THR A 27 -8.22 14.11 5.05
C THR A 27 -9.02 14.54 3.83
N GLY A 28 -10.31 14.19 3.81
CA GLY A 28 -11.23 14.51 2.73
C GLY A 28 -11.21 13.54 1.55
N VAL A 29 -10.49 12.43 1.65
CA VAL A 29 -10.46 11.36 0.63
C VAL A 29 -11.03 10.08 1.23
N ASP A 30 -11.84 9.35 0.46
CA ASP A 30 -12.36 8.05 0.89
C ASP A 30 -11.24 6.98 0.84
N PRO A 31 -10.92 6.28 1.94
CA PRO A 31 -9.95 5.19 1.96
C PRO A 31 -10.29 4.08 0.96
N LYS A 32 -11.58 3.84 0.69
CA LYS A 32 -12.01 2.86 -0.30
C LYS A 32 -11.61 3.27 -1.71
N ASP A 33 -11.76 4.56 -2.04
CA ASP A 33 -11.35 5.06 -3.36
C ASP A 33 -9.84 4.97 -3.53
N ILE A 34 -9.07 5.24 -2.47
CA ILE A 34 -7.61 5.09 -2.46
C ILE A 34 -7.23 3.65 -2.78
N GLU A 35 -7.82 2.67 -2.09
CA GLU A 35 -7.58 1.25 -2.34
C GLU A 35 -7.94 0.85 -3.77
N VAL A 36 -9.08 1.32 -4.31
CA VAL A 36 -9.47 1.01 -5.69
C VAL A 36 -8.46 1.59 -6.68
N VAL A 37 -8.04 2.86 -6.51
CA VAL A 37 -7.01 3.45 -7.38
C VAL A 37 -5.70 2.67 -7.27
N MET A 38 -5.24 2.33 -6.06
CA MET A 38 -4.01 1.54 -5.89
C MET A 38 -4.10 0.18 -6.57
N ASN A 39 -5.20 -0.54 -6.41
CA ASN A 39 -5.37 -1.89 -6.96
C ASN A 39 -5.48 -1.88 -8.49
N GLU A 40 -6.22 -0.93 -9.06
CA GLU A 40 -6.43 -0.85 -10.52
C GLU A 40 -5.21 -0.29 -11.26
N THR A 41 -4.45 0.60 -10.62
CA THR A 41 -3.34 1.33 -11.28
C THR A 41 -1.95 0.85 -10.84
N GLY A 42 -1.85 0.09 -9.74
CA GLY A 42 -0.58 -0.28 -9.11
C GLY A 42 0.15 0.90 -8.46
N ALA A 43 -0.51 2.05 -8.31
CA ALA A 43 0.11 3.22 -7.72
C ALA A 43 0.24 3.13 -6.19
N SER A 44 1.22 3.83 -5.64
CA SER A 44 1.34 3.96 -4.19
C SER A 44 0.20 4.77 -3.58
N ARG A 45 -0.06 4.54 -2.29
CA ARG A 45 -1.09 5.24 -1.50
C ARG A 45 -1.00 6.76 -1.66
N ALA A 46 0.19 7.33 -1.58
CA ALA A 46 0.43 8.76 -1.79
C ALA A 46 -0.03 9.27 -3.17
N LYS A 47 0.20 8.49 -4.22
CA LYS A 47 -0.14 8.86 -5.60
C LYS A 47 -1.65 8.73 -5.83
N ALA A 48 -2.27 7.69 -5.28
CA ALA A 48 -3.73 7.52 -5.29
C ALA A 48 -4.44 8.66 -4.56
N VAL A 49 -4.01 9.00 -3.34
CA VAL A 49 -4.57 10.11 -2.55
C VAL A 49 -4.45 11.44 -3.27
N ARG A 50 -3.29 11.71 -3.85
CA ARG A 50 -3.06 12.95 -4.61
C ARG A 50 -3.99 13.03 -5.82
N ALA A 51 -4.13 11.94 -6.57
CA ALA A 51 -5.01 11.90 -7.73
C ALA A 51 -6.47 12.12 -7.34
N LEU A 52 -6.93 11.51 -6.25
CA LEU A 52 -8.28 11.72 -5.73
C LEU A 52 -8.48 13.17 -5.27
N LYS A 53 -7.51 13.78 -4.59
CA LYS A 53 -7.58 15.20 -4.20
C LYS A 53 -7.61 16.16 -5.40
N GLU A 54 -6.81 15.89 -6.43
CA GLU A 54 -6.76 16.71 -7.65
C GLU A 54 -8.02 16.57 -8.52
N ASN A 55 -8.78 15.48 -8.34
CA ASN A 55 -10.03 15.21 -9.07
C ASN A 55 -11.28 15.34 -8.18
N ASP A 56 -11.21 16.08 -7.06
CA ASP A 56 -12.34 16.31 -6.14
C ASP A 56 -13.03 15.01 -5.64
N GLY A 57 -12.26 13.93 -5.48
CA GLY A 57 -12.75 12.62 -5.08
C GLY A 57 -13.38 11.79 -6.22
N ASP A 58 -13.29 12.23 -7.48
CA ASP A 58 -13.76 11.44 -8.63
C ASP A 58 -12.82 10.26 -8.88
N LEU A 59 -13.27 9.07 -8.47
CA LEU A 59 -12.56 7.81 -8.63
C LEU A 59 -12.18 7.51 -10.08
N ILE A 60 -13.09 7.71 -11.03
CA ILE A 60 -12.84 7.34 -12.43
C ILE A 60 -11.80 8.27 -13.05
N ASN A 61 -11.90 9.57 -12.78
CA ASN A 61 -10.90 10.53 -13.24
C ASN A 61 -9.55 10.31 -12.55
N ALA A 62 -9.53 9.98 -11.25
CA ALA A 62 -8.31 9.64 -10.53
C ALA A 62 -7.62 8.39 -11.11
N ILE A 63 -8.37 7.32 -11.39
CA ILE A 63 -7.83 6.12 -12.05
C ILE A 63 -7.25 6.48 -13.42
N MET A 64 -7.99 7.23 -14.25
CA MET A 64 -7.51 7.66 -15.57
C MET A 64 -6.25 8.54 -15.48
N ALA A 65 -6.15 9.39 -14.47
CA ALA A 65 -4.99 10.27 -14.25
C ALA A 65 -3.74 9.51 -13.78
N VAL A 66 -3.91 8.35 -13.13
CA VAL A 66 -2.80 7.56 -12.56
C VAL A 66 -2.36 6.43 -13.49
N SER A 67 -3.28 5.82 -14.23
CA SER A 67 -3.01 4.75 -15.22
C SER A 67 -2.52 5.27 -16.58
N GLY A 68 -2.66 6.57 -16.84
CA GLY A 68 -2.27 7.23 -18.09
C GLY A 68 -0.77 7.53 -18.21
#